data_AF-A0A1F2TU57-F1
#
_entry.id   AF-A0A1F2TU57-F1
#
_cell.length_a   1.000
_cell.length_b   1.000
_cell.length_c   1.000
_cell.angle_alpha   90.00
_cell.angle_beta   90.00
_cell.angle_gamma   90.00
#
_symmetry.space_group_name_H-M   'P 1'
#
loop_
_entity.id
_entity.type
_entity.pdbx_description
1 polymer ?
#
loop_
_entity_poly.entity_id
_entity_poly.type
_entity_poly.pdbx_seq_one_letter_code
_entity_poly.pdbx_strand_id
1 'polypeptide(L)'
;MALVIALLGTAAVVGAGMFFTFRGFRAANRPPVEVKPAHAKNNPHDAAMTAELKHFFEGKQCSACSRPIPPVHAFELRPGLLNADTREAIAWVEIPAANLSTTLESHVPICSNCLVIETFRRQHPDLVVDRHRTIENPSN
;
A
#
# COMPACT_ATOMS: atom_id res chain seq x y z
N MET A 1 6.76 -72.57 -22.78
CA MET A 1 6.04 -71.29 -22.98
C MET A 1 5.32 -70.75 -21.74
N ALA A 2 5.04 -71.53 -20.69
CA ALA A 2 4.36 -71.02 -19.49
C ALA A 2 5.25 -70.21 -18.52
N LEU A 3 6.58 -70.39 -18.59
CA LEU A 3 7.51 -69.83 -17.59
C LEU A 3 7.93 -68.36 -17.87
N VAL A 4 7.83 -67.90 -19.12
CA VAL A 4 8.21 -66.54 -19.52
C VAL A 4 7.11 -65.52 -19.19
N ILE A 5 5.84 -65.95 -19.16
CA ILE A 5 4.69 -65.08 -18.86
C ILE A 5 4.62 -64.75 -17.36
N ALA A 6 5.03 -65.68 -16.50
CA ALA A 6 5.03 -65.47 -15.04
C ALA A 6 6.01 -64.37 -14.58
N LEU A 7 7.13 -64.17 -15.29
CA LEU A 7 8.12 -63.15 -14.92
C LEU A 7 7.68 -61.73 -15.30
N LEU A 8 6.96 -61.56 -16.42
CA LEU A 8 6.47 -60.24 -16.86
C LEU A 8 5.32 -59.70 -15.98
N GLY A 9 4.55 -60.57 -15.33
CA GLY A 9 3.50 -60.17 -14.38
C GLY A 9 4.02 -59.53 -13.09
N THR A 10 5.26 -59.82 -12.69
CA THR A 10 5.80 -59.35 -11.41
C THR A 10 6.38 -57.93 -11.47
N ALA A 11 6.92 -57.51 -12.62
CA ALA A 11 7.54 -56.19 -12.75
C ALA A 11 6.53 -55.03 -12.69
N ALA A 12 5.31 -55.22 -13.19
CA ALA A 12 4.27 -54.18 -13.19
C ALA A 12 3.67 -53.91 -11.80
N VAL A 13 3.62 -54.92 -10.93
CA VAL A 13 3.02 -54.80 -9.59
C VAL A 13 3.93 -54.05 -8.63
N VAL A 14 5.25 -54.24 -8.73
CA VAL A 14 6.23 -53.55 -7.88
C VAL A 14 6.33 -52.06 -8.22
N GLY A 15 6.30 -51.70 -9.51
CA GLY A 15 6.35 -50.30 -9.95
C GLY A 15 5.12 -49.48 -9.53
N ALA A 16 3.92 -50.05 -9.61
CA ALA A 16 2.68 -49.36 -9.24
C ALA A 16 2.55 -49.19 -7.70
N GLY A 17 2.93 -50.20 -6.91
CA GLY A 17 2.87 -50.14 -5.45
C GLY A 17 3.84 -49.12 -4.84
N MET A 18 5.02 -48.96 -5.44
CA MET A 18 6.04 -48.01 -4.96
C MET A 18 5.68 -46.55 -5.32
N PHE A 19 4.99 -46.32 -6.45
CA PHE A 19 4.51 -44.99 -6.84
C PHE A 19 3.30 -44.53 -5.99
N PHE A 20 2.40 -45.45 -5.62
CA PHE A 20 1.23 -45.15 -4.78
C PHE A 20 1.63 -44.84 -3.33
N THR A 21 2.63 -45.55 -2.78
CA THR A 21 3.12 -45.31 -1.41
C THR A 21 3.92 -44.00 -1.29
N PHE A 22 4.72 -43.63 -2.29
CA PHE A 22 5.47 -42.36 -2.26
C PHE A 22 4.59 -41.11 -2.37
N ARG A 23 3.49 -41.14 -3.14
CA ARG A 23 2.55 -39.99 -3.22
C ARG A 23 1.74 -39.81 -1.94
N GLY A 24 1.40 -40.89 -1.24
CA GLY A 24 0.65 -40.83 0.03
C GLY A 24 1.46 -40.24 1.19
N PHE A 25 2.72 -40.64 1.33
CA PHE A 25 3.56 -40.23 2.47
C PHE A 25 3.98 -38.75 2.43
N ARG A 26 4.08 -38.15 1.24
CA ARG A 26 4.48 -36.74 1.11
C ARG A 26 3.34 -35.75 1.43
N ALA A 27 2.11 -36.23 1.55
CA ALA A 27 0.95 -35.42 1.92
C ALA A 27 0.75 -35.33 3.44
N ALA A 28 1.07 -36.39 4.19
CA ALA A 28 0.78 -36.49 5.62
C ALA A 28 1.73 -35.70 6.53
N ASN A 29 2.94 -35.38 6.05
CA ASN A 29 3.96 -34.66 6.83
C ASN A 29 4.20 -33.22 6.34
N ARG A 30 3.26 -32.61 5.60
CA ARG A 30 3.32 -31.15 5.45
C ARG A 30 2.89 -30.54 6.79
N PRO A 31 3.75 -29.78 7.48
CA PRO A 31 3.23 -28.88 8.50
C PRO A 31 2.15 -28.02 7.83
N PRO A 32 1.10 -27.61 8.54
CA PRO A 32 0.17 -26.63 8.00
C PRO A 32 1.01 -25.48 7.47
N VAL A 33 0.98 -25.29 6.15
CA VAL A 33 1.49 -24.04 5.59
C VAL A 33 0.52 -23.04 6.16
N GLU A 34 0.97 -22.30 7.17
CA GLU A 34 0.31 -21.08 7.58
C GLU A 34 0.25 -20.24 6.31
N VAL A 35 -0.92 -20.27 5.66
CA VAL A 35 -1.21 -19.41 4.52
C VAL A 35 -1.32 -18.04 5.15
N LYS A 36 -0.16 -17.40 5.32
CA LYS A 36 -0.09 -15.97 5.58
C LYS A 36 -0.96 -15.36 4.50
N PRO A 37 -2.06 -14.68 4.84
CA PRO A 37 -2.99 -14.17 3.85
C PRO A 37 -2.16 -13.42 2.81
N ALA A 38 -2.38 -13.77 1.54
CA ALA A 38 -1.75 -13.10 0.41
C ALA A 38 -1.79 -11.60 0.70
N HIS A 39 -0.60 -10.99 0.78
CA HIS A 39 -0.43 -9.59 1.16
C HIS A 39 -1.60 -8.76 0.64
N ALA A 40 -2.39 -8.23 1.57
CA ALA A 40 -3.42 -7.26 1.27
C ALA A 40 -2.79 -6.23 0.34
N LYS A 41 -3.32 -6.14 -0.89
CA LYS A 41 -2.75 -5.31 -1.94
C LYS A 41 -2.77 -3.84 -1.49
N ASN A 42 -1.65 -3.42 -0.91
CA ASN A 42 -1.10 -2.08 -0.81
C ASN A 42 -2.00 -0.97 -0.23
N ASN A 43 -2.70 -1.25 0.86
CA ASN A 43 -3.09 -0.20 1.77
C ASN A 43 -2.67 -0.62 3.19
N PRO A 44 -1.74 0.10 3.86
CA PRO A 44 -1.46 -0.16 5.28
C PRO A 44 -2.68 0.12 6.17
N HIS A 45 -3.75 0.70 5.59
CA HIS A 45 -5.00 0.99 6.24
C HIS A 45 -6.06 -0.04 5.92
N ASP A 46 -6.83 -0.41 6.93
CA ASP A 46 -8.06 -1.14 6.71
C ASP A 46 -9.10 -0.28 5.96
N ALA A 47 -10.21 -0.92 5.58
CA ALA A 47 -11.28 -0.26 4.85
C ALA A 47 -11.91 0.89 5.66
N ALA A 48 -11.93 0.79 6.99
CA ALA A 48 -12.53 1.77 7.88
C ALA A 48 -11.71 3.07 7.92
N MET A 49 -10.40 2.98 8.15
CA MET A 49 -9.51 4.14 8.11
C MET A 49 -9.49 4.79 6.73
N THR A 50 -9.57 4.00 5.67
CA THR A 50 -9.68 4.53 4.30
C THR A 50 -10.96 5.32 4.09
N ALA A 51 -12.10 4.83 4.60
CA ALA A 51 -13.37 5.54 4.52
C ALA A 51 -13.35 6.85 5.34
N GLU A 52 -12.77 6.83 6.54
CA GLU A 52 -12.62 8.01 7.39
C GLU A 52 -11.78 9.09 6.73
N LEU A 53 -10.62 8.71 6.17
CA LEU A 53 -9.77 9.64 5.43
C LEU A 53 -10.50 10.22 4.22
N LYS A 54 -11.23 9.40 3.45
CA LYS A 54 -12.03 9.90 2.33
C LYS A 54 -13.05 10.93 2.78
N HIS A 55 -13.83 10.61 3.82
CA HIS A 55 -14.83 11.50 4.39
C HIS A 55 -14.20 12.81 4.88
N PHE A 56 -13.05 12.74 5.55
CA PHE A 56 -12.32 13.94 5.96
C PHE A 56 -12.04 14.86 4.77
N PHE A 57 -11.61 14.36 3.61
CA PHE A 57 -11.26 15.24 2.47
C PHE A 57 -12.47 15.80 1.70
N GLU A 58 -13.70 15.33 1.95
CA GLU A 58 -14.89 15.77 1.23
C GLU A 58 -15.13 17.28 1.38
N GLY A 59 -15.27 17.98 0.25
CA GLY A 59 -15.54 19.41 0.21
C GLY A 59 -14.41 20.31 0.73
N LYS A 60 -13.26 19.76 1.15
CA LYS A 60 -12.14 20.54 1.65
C LYS A 60 -11.37 21.23 0.53
N GLN A 61 -10.72 22.35 0.88
CA GLN A 61 -9.80 23.06 0.01
C GLN A 61 -8.36 22.81 0.47
N CYS A 62 -7.43 22.75 -0.47
CA CYS A 62 -6.01 22.60 -0.19
C CYS A 62 -5.48 23.85 0.52
N SER A 63 -4.91 23.70 1.71
CA SER A 63 -4.37 24.82 2.48
C SER A 63 -3.13 25.46 1.86
N ALA A 64 -2.46 24.78 0.91
CA ALA A 64 -1.26 25.30 0.26
C ALA A 64 -1.55 26.07 -1.03
N CYS A 65 -2.53 25.65 -1.84
CA CYS A 65 -2.83 26.27 -3.13
C CYS A 65 -4.27 26.80 -3.27
N SER A 66 -5.09 26.64 -2.23
CA SER A 66 -6.49 27.07 -2.14
C SER A 66 -7.43 26.48 -3.21
N ARG A 67 -6.98 25.44 -3.93
CA ARG A 67 -7.83 24.72 -4.89
C ARG A 67 -8.70 23.68 -4.17
N PRO A 68 -9.91 23.40 -4.65
CA PRO A 68 -10.73 22.31 -4.11
C PRO A 68 -9.99 20.97 -4.24
N ILE A 69 -10.11 20.13 -3.21
CA ILE A 69 -9.60 18.76 -3.24
C ILE A 69 -10.72 17.89 -3.84
N PRO A 70 -10.47 17.18 -4.96
CA PRO A 70 -11.49 16.32 -5.55
C PRO A 70 -11.81 15.13 -4.63
N PRO A 71 -13.02 14.55 -4.74
CA PRO A 71 -13.34 13.29 -4.07
C PRO A 71 -12.30 12.22 -4.39
N VAL A 72 -11.91 11.44 -3.39
CA VAL A 72 -10.81 10.47 -3.54
C VAL A 72 -11.35 9.15 -4.09
N HIS A 73 -11.09 8.88 -5.36
CA HIS A 73 -11.45 7.62 -6.00
C HIS A 73 -10.36 6.56 -5.87
N ALA A 74 -10.71 5.31 -6.21
CA ALA A 74 -9.72 4.25 -6.28
C ALA A 74 -8.72 4.53 -7.43
N PHE A 75 -7.46 4.13 -7.26
CA PHE A 75 -6.38 4.26 -8.25
C PHE A 75 -5.91 5.70 -8.57
N GLU A 76 -6.42 6.71 -7.88
CA GLU A 76 -5.95 8.09 -7.98
C GLU A 76 -4.87 8.40 -6.95
N LEU A 77 -4.07 9.44 -7.21
CA LEU A 77 -3.15 9.97 -6.22
C LEU A 77 -3.93 10.54 -5.04
N ARG A 78 -3.66 9.99 -3.85
CA ARG A 78 -4.32 10.40 -2.62
C ARG A 78 -3.83 11.79 -2.18
N PRO A 79 -4.71 12.66 -1.66
CA PRO A 79 -4.32 13.91 -1.03
C PRO A 79 -3.50 13.64 0.24
N GLY A 80 -2.88 14.69 0.78
CA GLY A 80 -2.03 14.60 1.96
C GLY A 80 -2.53 15.46 3.10
N LEU A 81 -1.88 15.32 4.25
CA LEU A 81 -2.01 16.21 5.39
C LEU A 81 -0.72 17.00 5.54
N LEU A 82 -0.83 18.24 5.99
CA LEU A 82 0.29 19.12 6.28
C LEU A 82 0.21 19.52 7.74
N ASN A 83 1.30 19.31 8.47
CA ASN A 83 1.42 19.83 9.82
C ASN A 83 1.49 21.36 9.75
N ALA A 84 0.55 22.04 10.41
CA ALA A 84 0.44 23.50 10.35
C ALA A 84 1.66 24.20 10.95
N ASP A 85 2.32 23.58 11.93
CA ASP A 85 3.45 24.15 12.67
C ASP A 85 4.79 23.81 12.01
N THR A 86 5.03 22.51 11.74
CA THR A 86 6.32 22.04 11.23
C THR A 86 6.43 22.12 9.71
N ARG A 87 5.31 22.35 9.01
CA ARG A 87 5.20 22.29 7.55
C ARG A 87 5.55 20.91 6.97
N GLU A 88 5.57 19.87 7.80
CA GLU A 88 5.79 18.50 7.33
C GLU A 88 4.55 17.97 6.62
N ALA A 89 4.72 17.49 5.39
CA ALA A 89 3.67 16.81 4.65
C ALA A 89 3.74 15.30 4.89
N ILE A 90 2.58 14.69 5.15
CA ILE A 90 2.43 13.26 5.42
C ILE A 90 1.44 12.64 4.43
N ALA A 91 1.83 11.52 3.84
CA ALA A 91 0.96 10.71 3.02
C ALA A 91 0.06 9.83 3.89
N TRP A 92 -1.07 9.36 3.36
CA TRP A 92 -1.97 8.49 4.13
C TRP A 92 -1.21 7.31 4.71
N VAL A 93 -0.39 6.63 3.90
CA VAL A 93 0.35 5.41 4.28
C VAL A 93 1.30 5.58 5.46
N GLU A 94 1.64 6.82 5.81
CA GLU A 94 2.53 7.18 6.91
C GLU A 94 1.78 7.37 8.23
N ILE A 95 0.44 7.42 8.21
CA ILE A 95 -0.40 7.65 9.38
C ILE A 95 -0.70 6.30 10.07
N PRO A 96 -0.24 6.06 11.29
CA PRO A 96 -0.67 4.87 12.04
C PRO A 96 -2.16 4.94 12.36
N ALA A 97 -2.90 3.84 12.25
CA ALA A 97 -4.34 3.80 12.54
C ALA A 97 -4.68 4.32 13.94
N ALA A 98 -3.83 4.03 14.95
CA ALA A 98 -3.99 4.51 16.31
C ALA A 98 -3.91 6.05 16.45
N ASN A 99 -3.28 6.73 15.50
CA ASN A 99 -3.04 8.18 15.52
C ASN A 99 -3.93 8.93 14.52
N LEU A 100 -4.92 8.28 13.90
CA LEU A 100 -5.72 8.90 12.84
C LEU A 100 -6.45 10.16 13.35
N SER A 101 -7.23 10.05 14.43
CA SER A 101 -8.00 11.20 14.97
C SER A 101 -7.10 12.38 15.30
N THR A 102 -6.04 12.12 16.07
CA THR A 102 -5.09 13.16 16.50
C THR A 102 -4.36 13.80 15.32
N THR A 103 -4.07 13.03 14.27
CA THR A 103 -3.49 13.56 13.02
C THR A 103 -4.47 14.46 12.30
N LEU A 104 -5.74 14.04 12.13
CA LEU A 104 -6.77 14.83 11.45
C LEU A 104 -7.14 16.13 12.20
N GLU A 105 -6.98 16.15 13.52
CA GLU A 105 -7.21 17.34 14.35
C GLU A 105 -6.08 18.37 14.26
N SER A 106 -4.83 17.91 14.15
CA SER A 106 -3.63 18.77 14.18
C SER A 106 -3.13 19.20 12.80
N HIS A 107 -3.56 18.54 11.73
CA HIS A 107 -3.06 18.78 10.39
C HIS A 107 -4.12 19.40 9.47
N VAL A 108 -3.65 20.14 8.49
CA VAL A 108 -4.49 20.77 7.46
C VAL A 108 -4.44 19.97 6.15
N PRO A 109 -5.54 19.94 5.38
CA PRO A 109 -5.60 19.18 4.14
C PRO A 109 -4.76 19.82 3.02
N ILE A 110 -4.04 19.00 2.26
CA ILE A 110 -3.35 19.42 1.03
C ILE A 110 -3.69 18.49 -0.14
N CYS A 111 -3.76 19.04 -1.36
CA CYS A 111 -4.02 18.23 -2.55
C CYS A 111 -2.82 17.34 -2.90
N SER A 112 -3.04 16.31 -3.70
CA SER A 112 -2.01 15.34 -4.12
C SER A 112 -0.80 16.01 -4.77
N ASN A 113 -1.01 17.02 -5.61
CA ASN A 113 0.09 17.78 -6.22
C ASN A 113 0.93 18.52 -5.17
N CYS A 114 0.29 19.18 -4.20
CA CYS A 114 0.99 19.85 -3.12
C CYS A 114 1.72 18.86 -2.21
N LEU A 115 1.14 17.67 -1.95
CA LEU A 115 1.81 16.61 -1.21
C LEU A 115 3.11 16.16 -1.90
N VAL A 116 3.08 15.96 -3.22
CA VAL A 116 4.29 15.60 -4.00
C VAL A 116 5.34 16.70 -3.90
N ILE A 117 4.94 17.97 -4.05
CA ILE A 117 5.85 19.12 -3.97
C ILE A 117 6.48 19.21 -2.58
N GLU A 118 5.69 19.17 -1.50
CA GLU A 118 6.22 19.29 -0.14
C GLU A 118 7.11 18.09 0.22
N THR A 119 6.73 16.87 -0.20
CA THR A 119 7.58 15.68 -0.05
C THR A 119 8.92 15.86 -0.78
N PHE A 120 8.89 16.37 -2.01
CA PHE A 120 10.11 16.64 -2.78
C PHE A 120 10.98 17.71 -2.10
N ARG A 121 10.38 18.79 -1.60
CA ARG A 121 11.10 19.84 -0.86
C ARG A 121 11.79 19.29 0.39
N ARG A 122 11.15 18.37 1.12
CA ARG A 122 11.72 17.70 2.29
C ARG A 122 12.87 16.77 1.92
N GLN A 123 12.70 15.98 0.85
CA GLN A 123 13.65 14.92 0.47
C GLN A 123 14.86 15.43 -0.31
N HIS A 124 14.69 16.49 -1.09
CA HIS A 124 15.71 17.07 -1.97
C HIS A 124 15.77 18.59 -1.82
N PRO A 125 16.05 19.11 -0.61
CA PRO A 125 16.03 20.55 -0.34
C PRO A 125 17.08 21.32 -1.16
N ASP A 126 18.17 20.66 -1.54
CA ASP A 126 19.24 21.21 -2.37
C ASP A 126 18.81 21.48 -3.83
N LEU A 127 17.76 20.80 -4.30
CA LEU A 127 17.21 20.96 -5.65
C LEU A 127 16.09 22.01 -5.72
N VAL A 128 15.73 22.62 -4.58
CA VAL A 128 14.63 23.57 -4.49
C VAL A 128 15.15 24.99 -4.34
N VAL A 129 14.71 25.86 -5.24
CA VAL A 129 15.00 27.30 -5.17
C VAL A 129 13.72 28.06 -4.84
N ASP A 130 13.70 28.70 -3.67
CA ASP A 130 12.59 29.55 -3.26
C ASP A 130 12.68 30.93 -3.92
N ARG A 131 11.82 31.14 -4.92
CA ARG A 131 11.67 32.45 -5.56
C ARG A 131 10.73 33.30 -4.73
N HIS A 132 11.30 34.15 -3.88
CA HIS A 132 10.56 35.24 -3.24
C HIS A 132 10.07 36.19 -4.34
N ARG A 133 8.74 36.38 -4.44
CA ARG A 133 8.23 37.48 -5.26
C ARG A 133 8.49 38.76 -4.49
N THR A 134 9.41 39.60 -4.98
CA THR A 134 9.42 41.00 -4.60
C THR A 134 8.08 41.57 -5.07
N ILE A 135 7.20 41.91 -4.12
CA ILE A 135 6.02 42.69 -4.44
C ILE A 135 6.55 44.09 -4.75
N GLU A 136 6.87 44.37 -6.00
CA GLU A 136 7.10 45.75 -6.45
C GLU A 136 5.79 46.51 -6.22
N ASN A 137 5.81 47.44 -5.28
CA ASN A 137 4.68 48.31 -4.98
C ASN A 137 4.50 49.27 -6.17
N PRO A 138 3.43 49.16 -6.99
CA PRO A 138 3.21 50.07 -8.10
C PRO A 138 2.51 51.31 -7.56
N SER A 139 3.25 52.17 -6.85
CA SER A 139 2.80 53.53 -6.53
C SER A 139 3.98 54.46 -6.26
N ASN A 140 4.45 55.13 -7.32
CA ASN A 140 4.97 56.49 -7.25
C ASN A 140 4.52 57.25 -8.51
#